data_AF-A0A1V0NDN2-F1
#
_entry.id   AF-A0A1V0NDN2-F1
#
_cell.length_a   1.000
_cell.length_b   1.000
_cell.length_c   1.000
_cell.angle_alpha   90.00
_cell.angle_beta   90.00
_cell.angle_gamma   90.00
#
_symmetry.space_group_name_H-M   'P 1'
#
loop_
_entity.id
_entity.type
_entity.pdbx_description
1 polymer ?
#
loop_
_entity_poly.entity_id
_entity_poly.type
_entity_poly.pdbx_seq_one_letter_code
_entity_poly.pdbx_strand_id
1 'polypeptide(L)'
;MATNRAGVVKTALPGSTVATSFTPVGMSKTSTGEDFATYAKQDYRYDPTKAKDLWEKGLKELGLTKLTLSLEAAGDLAPSEATANFLQTAYQQNLPGLTVNLKLVPFKQRLNDAQNGNFDMVLSGWGGDYAEPSTFLQLFTTGQSYNDGKFSSKTYDDAFKAATTTPDVLEPAKVDEHYKAAETALYQGSYINPVDFQANPALMNPKITGLEFHSTGLAYDLKSAYVK
;
A
#
# COMPACT_ATOMS: atom_id res chain seq x y z
N MET A 1 0.30 -2.47 -13.42
CA MET A 1 1.01 -3.13 -14.54
C MET A 1 2.27 -2.39 -14.99
N ALA A 2 2.33 -1.04 -14.97
CA ALA A 2 3.55 -0.28 -15.28
C ALA A 2 4.59 -0.24 -14.12
N THR A 3 4.22 -0.73 -12.94
CA THR A 3 5.07 -0.75 -11.74
C THR A 3 5.96 -1.99 -11.72
N ASN A 4 7.26 -1.84 -11.97
CA ASN A 4 8.23 -2.92 -11.73
C ASN A 4 8.59 -2.99 -10.23
N ARG A 5 7.72 -3.59 -9.43
CA ARG A 5 7.87 -3.69 -7.96
C ARG A 5 9.20 -4.32 -7.54
N ALA A 6 9.62 -5.39 -8.21
CA ALA A 6 10.89 -6.04 -7.91
C ALA A 6 12.08 -5.12 -8.17
N GLY A 7 12.01 -4.31 -9.23
CA GLY A 7 12.99 -3.25 -9.51
C GLY A 7 13.00 -2.17 -8.43
N VAL A 8 11.82 -1.67 -8.03
CA VAL A 8 11.69 -0.68 -6.94
C VAL A 8 12.31 -1.22 -5.66
N VAL A 9 11.92 -2.44 -5.24
CA VAL A 9 12.39 -3.06 -4.00
C VAL A 9 13.91 -3.24 -4.02
N LYS A 10 14.46 -3.77 -5.12
CA LYS A 10 15.90 -3.99 -5.27
C LYS A 10 16.71 -2.69 -5.23
N THR A 11 16.18 -1.60 -5.78
CA THR A 11 16.93 -0.35 -5.97
C THR A 11 16.74 0.64 -4.82
N ALA A 12 15.53 0.78 -4.29
CA ALA A 12 15.17 1.85 -3.36
C ALA A 12 14.79 1.36 -1.95
N LEU A 13 14.47 0.06 -1.77
CA LEU A 13 13.87 -0.45 -0.54
C LEU A 13 14.63 -1.66 0.04
N PRO A 14 15.90 -1.50 0.46
CA PRO A 14 16.70 -2.61 0.95
C PRO A 14 16.02 -3.31 2.14
N GLY A 15 15.92 -4.64 2.06
CA GLY A 15 15.28 -5.48 3.08
C GLY A 15 13.76 -5.60 2.98
N SER A 16 13.09 -4.72 2.21
CA SER A 16 11.66 -4.82 1.96
C SER A 16 11.34 -5.95 0.96
N THR A 17 10.08 -6.34 0.88
CA THR A 17 9.63 -7.42 -0.03
C THR A 17 8.56 -6.90 -0.98
N VAL A 18 8.35 -7.58 -2.12
CA VAL A 18 7.34 -7.17 -3.11
C VAL A 18 5.94 -7.39 -2.56
N ALA A 19 5.11 -6.35 -2.58
CA ALA A 19 3.72 -6.47 -2.15
C ALA A 19 2.89 -7.28 -3.16
N THR A 20 2.09 -8.22 -2.63
CA THR A 20 1.15 -9.07 -3.40
C THR A 20 -0.31 -8.89 -2.98
N SER A 21 -0.56 -8.05 -2.00
CA SER A 21 -1.84 -7.66 -1.40
C SER A 21 -1.65 -6.29 -0.76
N PHE A 22 -2.73 -5.67 -0.26
CA PHE A 22 -2.58 -4.49 0.59
C PHE A 22 -2.15 -4.87 2.01
N THR A 23 -2.77 -5.89 2.57
CA THR A 23 -2.42 -6.46 3.88
C THR A 23 -1.04 -7.13 3.79
N PRO A 24 -0.06 -6.78 4.66
CA PRO A 24 1.28 -7.34 4.61
C PRO A 24 1.37 -8.78 5.09
N VAL A 25 2.38 -9.50 4.59
CA VAL A 25 2.79 -10.81 5.12
C VAL A 25 3.23 -10.70 6.58
N GLY A 26 2.99 -11.76 7.36
CA GLY A 26 3.36 -11.86 8.77
C GLY A 26 2.46 -11.08 9.72
N MET A 27 1.40 -10.42 9.22
CA MET A 27 0.49 -9.63 10.04
C MET A 27 -0.54 -10.44 10.79
N SER A 28 -1.11 -11.46 10.15
CA SER A 28 -2.19 -12.28 10.69
C SER A 28 -2.24 -13.64 10.01
N LYS A 29 -2.93 -14.58 10.65
CA LYS A 29 -3.20 -15.90 10.09
C LYS A 29 -4.69 -16.06 9.86
N THR A 30 -5.04 -16.81 8.82
CA THR A 30 -6.39 -17.29 8.59
C THR A 30 -6.80 -18.28 9.67
N SER A 31 -8.08 -18.63 9.71
CA SER A 31 -8.67 -19.71 10.52
C SER A 31 -8.00 -21.08 10.32
N THR A 32 -7.34 -21.31 9.18
CA THR A 32 -6.58 -22.54 8.89
C THR A 32 -5.10 -22.46 9.31
N GLY A 33 -4.64 -21.29 9.74
CA GLY A 33 -3.26 -21.04 10.16
C GLY A 33 -2.31 -20.59 9.04
N GLU A 34 -2.80 -20.44 7.80
CA GLU A 34 -2.05 -19.85 6.68
C GLU A 34 -1.86 -18.34 6.90
N ASP A 35 -0.77 -17.76 6.41
CA ASP A 35 -0.59 -16.31 6.37
C ASP A 35 -1.67 -15.65 5.49
N PHE A 36 -2.35 -14.62 6.02
CA PHE A 36 -3.47 -14.01 5.31
C PHE A 36 -3.07 -13.37 3.97
N ALA A 37 -1.92 -12.69 3.90
CA ALA A 37 -1.46 -12.07 2.65
C ALA A 37 -1.15 -13.11 1.56
N THR A 38 -0.67 -14.30 1.97
CA THR A 38 -0.50 -15.44 1.06
C THR A 38 -1.83 -15.98 0.55
N TYR A 39 -2.81 -16.14 1.46
CA TYR A 39 -4.16 -16.60 1.14
C TYR A 39 -4.92 -15.63 0.22
N ALA A 40 -4.78 -14.32 0.45
CA ALA A 40 -5.47 -13.23 -0.23
C ALA A 40 -4.67 -12.58 -1.37
N LYS A 41 -3.53 -13.16 -1.75
CA LYS A 41 -2.67 -12.62 -2.82
C LYS A 41 -3.42 -12.35 -4.12
N GLN A 42 -3.07 -11.27 -4.79
CA GLN A 42 -3.61 -10.85 -6.09
C GLN A 42 -2.50 -10.79 -7.14
N ASP A 43 -2.87 -10.77 -8.42
CA ASP A 43 -1.92 -10.77 -9.55
C ASP A 43 -1.41 -9.36 -9.87
N TYR A 44 -0.64 -8.78 -8.94
CA TYR A 44 0.04 -7.49 -9.09
C TYR A 44 1.26 -7.58 -10.03
N ARG A 45 1.08 -8.11 -11.24
CA ARG A 45 2.15 -8.31 -12.22
C ARG A 45 2.66 -7.02 -12.86
N TYR A 46 3.93 -7.08 -13.26
CA TYR A 46 4.56 -6.11 -14.15
C TYR A 46 4.39 -6.57 -15.59
N ASP A 47 3.70 -5.76 -16.39
CA ASP A 47 3.39 -6.04 -17.80
C ASP A 47 3.36 -4.70 -18.55
N PRO A 48 4.54 -4.17 -18.96
CA PRO A 48 4.64 -2.86 -19.57
C PRO A 48 3.95 -2.79 -20.93
N THR A 49 3.93 -3.90 -21.68
CA THR A 49 3.22 -3.99 -22.96
C THR A 49 1.71 -3.82 -22.76
N LYS A 50 1.13 -4.54 -21.79
CA LYS A 50 -0.30 -4.39 -21.48
C LYS A 50 -0.61 -3.03 -20.84
N ALA A 51 0.29 -2.52 -20.00
CA ALA A 51 0.14 -1.18 -19.42
C ALA A 51 0.06 -0.10 -20.50
N LYS A 52 0.93 -0.17 -21.52
CA LYS A 52 0.91 0.74 -22.66
C LYS A 52 -0.40 0.65 -23.45
N ASP A 53 -0.87 -0.57 -23.78
CA ASP A 53 -2.15 -0.78 -24.48
C ASP A 53 -3.34 -0.16 -23.72
N LEU A 54 -3.42 -0.38 -22.41
CA LEU A 54 -4.49 0.18 -21.57
C LEU A 54 -4.38 1.71 -21.45
N TRP A 55 -3.16 2.22 -21.36
CA TRP A 55 -2.90 3.66 -21.28
C TRP A 55 -3.32 4.40 -22.54
N GLU A 56 -2.97 3.89 -23.72
CA GLU A 56 -3.38 4.48 -25.00
C GLU A 56 -4.91 4.46 -25.18
N LYS A 57 -5.58 3.41 -24.69
CA LYS A 57 -7.06 3.35 -24.65
C LYS A 57 -7.64 4.41 -23.72
N GLY A 58 -7.11 4.54 -22.51
CA GLY A 58 -7.55 5.57 -21.55
C GLY A 58 -7.35 6.99 -22.08
N LEU A 59 -6.21 7.28 -22.70
CA LEU A 59 -5.98 8.56 -23.37
C LEU A 59 -7.01 8.83 -24.48
N LYS A 60 -7.32 7.82 -25.30
CA LYS A 60 -8.33 7.93 -26.37
C LYS A 60 -9.74 8.17 -25.81
N GLU A 61 -10.12 7.48 -24.75
CA GLU A 61 -11.41 7.68 -24.06
C GLU A 61 -11.56 9.12 -23.55
N LEU A 62 -10.46 9.72 -23.09
CA LEU A 62 -10.40 11.11 -22.63
C LEU A 62 -10.21 12.12 -23.77
N GLY A 63 -10.00 11.68 -25.01
CA GLY A 63 -9.66 12.56 -26.13
C GLY A 63 -8.30 13.26 -26.00
N LEU A 64 -7.38 12.66 -25.23
CA LEU A 64 -6.05 13.19 -24.94
C LEU A 64 -4.96 12.46 -25.74
N THR A 65 -3.82 13.13 -25.92
CA THR A 65 -2.60 12.51 -26.47
C THR A 65 -1.41 12.61 -25.51
N LYS A 66 -1.53 13.47 -24.49
CA LYS A 66 -0.56 13.68 -23.41
C LYS A 66 -1.33 13.90 -22.12
N LEU A 67 -0.72 13.50 -21.01
CA LEU A 67 -1.24 13.77 -19.66
C LEU A 67 -0.08 14.14 -18.75
N THR A 68 -0.24 15.19 -17.96
CA THR A 68 0.71 15.57 -16.93
C THR A 68 0.04 15.34 -15.58
N LEU A 69 0.66 14.55 -14.72
CA LEU A 69 0.20 14.28 -13.35
C LEU A 69 1.29 14.63 -12.36
N SER A 70 0.90 14.97 -11.13
CA SER A 70 1.81 15.05 -9.99
C SER A 70 1.92 13.69 -9.28
N LEU A 71 3.12 13.36 -8.79
CA LEU A 71 3.34 12.30 -7.81
C LEU A 71 3.89 12.94 -6.54
N GLU A 72 3.05 13.00 -5.52
CA GLU A 72 3.41 13.55 -4.22
C GLU A 72 4.01 12.48 -3.31
N ALA A 73 5.11 12.82 -2.63
CA ALA A 73 5.80 11.94 -1.72
C ALA A 73 6.43 12.74 -0.56
N ALA A 74 6.66 12.06 0.57
CA ALA A 74 7.39 12.67 1.67
C ALA A 74 8.87 12.81 1.30
N GLY A 75 9.41 14.03 1.29
CA GLY A 75 10.81 14.32 0.97
C GLY A 75 11.76 14.20 2.17
N ASP A 76 11.21 14.20 3.39
CA ASP A 76 11.95 14.13 4.66
C ASP A 76 11.89 12.73 5.30
N LEU A 77 11.35 11.74 4.60
CA LEU A 77 11.17 10.37 5.09
C LEU A 77 11.80 9.37 4.11
N ALA A 78 13.01 8.90 4.38
CA ALA A 78 13.57 7.81 3.59
C ALA A 78 12.74 6.52 3.80
N PRO A 79 12.50 5.69 2.76
CA PRO A 79 13.00 5.79 1.38
C PRO A 79 12.02 6.42 0.36
N SER A 80 11.08 7.26 0.81
CA SER A 80 9.95 7.78 0.00
C SER A 80 10.40 8.52 -1.28
N GLU A 81 11.35 9.46 -1.18
CA GLU A 81 11.86 10.19 -2.36
C GLU A 81 12.49 9.26 -3.40
N ALA A 82 13.35 8.32 -2.98
CA ALA A 82 14.00 7.38 -3.90
C ALA A 82 12.98 6.49 -4.61
N THR A 83 11.94 6.08 -3.90
CA THR A 83 10.82 5.30 -4.44
C THR A 83 10.02 6.11 -5.47
N ALA A 84 9.69 7.37 -5.15
CA ALA A 84 8.97 8.25 -6.06
C ALA A 84 9.77 8.52 -7.36
N ASN A 85 11.08 8.76 -7.25
CA ASN A 85 11.99 8.91 -8.40
C ASN A 85 11.98 7.69 -9.32
N PHE A 86 12.03 6.48 -8.74
CA PHE A 86 11.95 5.24 -9.53
C PHE A 86 10.61 5.12 -10.26
N LEU A 87 9.50 5.36 -9.55
CA LEU A 87 8.15 5.27 -10.11
C LEU A 87 7.94 6.30 -11.23
N GLN A 88 8.37 7.54 -11.04
CA GLN A 88 8.33 8.59 -12.06
C GLN A 88 9.03 8.13 -13.34
N THR A 89 10.27 7.63 -13.20
CA THR A 89 11.07 7.15 -14.33
C THR A 89 10.38 5.98 -15.04
N ALA A 90 9.96 4.97 -14.27
CA ALA A 90 9.33 3.77 -14.81
C ALA A 90 8.00 4.06 -15.52
N TYR A 91 7.17 4.94 -14.97
CA TYR A 91 5.90 5.32 -15.58
C TYR A 91 6.10 6.09 -16.87
N GLN A 92 6.99 7.09 -16.90
CA GLN A 92 7.25 7.87 -18.12
C GLN A 92 7.91 7.02 -19.22
N GLN A 93 8.74 6.03 -18.86
CA GLN A 93 9.32 5.09 -19.83
C GLN A 93 8.27 4.17 -20.45
N ASN A 94 7.31 3.69 -19.66
CA ASN A 94 6.35 2.68 -20.10
C ASN A 94 5.05 3.27 -20.68
N LEU A 95 4.73 4.52 -20.37
CA LEU A 95 3.44 5.16 -20.69
C LEU A 95 3.68 6.39 -21.59
N PRO A 96 3.64 6.24 -22.92
CA PRO A 96 3.93 7.34 -23.85
C PRO A 96 2.99 8.53 -23.65
N GLY A 97 3.56 9.74 -23.70
CA GLY A 97 2.80 10.98 -23.51
C GLY A 97 2.47 11.31 -22.04
N LEU A 98 2.84 10.46 -21.08
CA LEU A 98 2.77 10.79 -19.66
C LEU A 98 3.97 11.66 -19.25
N THR A 99 3.70 12.71 -18.48
CA THR A 99 4.69 13.44 -17.68
C THR A 99 4.30 13.34 -16.21
N VAL A 100 5.23 12.94 -15.35
CA VAL A 100 5.03 12.85 -13.90
C VAL A 100 5.90 13.90 -13.24
N ASN A 101 5.29 14.90 -12.60
CA ASN A 101 6.00 15.91 -11.81
C ASN A 101 6.09 15.46 -10.35
N LEU A 102 7.30 15.31 -9.82
CA LEU A 102 7.46 14.98 -8.40
C LEU A 102 7.14 16.21 -7.54
N LYS A 103 6.29 16.00 -6.53
CA LYS A 103 6.01 16.97 -5.48
C LYS A 103 6.54 16.40 -4.16
N LEU A 104 7.74 16.80 -3.79
CA LEU A 104 8.36 16.38 -2.53
C LEU A 104 8.05 17.42 -1.46
N VAL A 105 7.32 17.00 -0.42
CA VAL A 105 6.94 17.87 0.71
C VAL A 105 7.25 17.18 2.04
N PRO A 106 7.32 17.91 3.18
CA PRO A 106 7.44 17.26 4.48
C PRO A 106 6.28 16.29 4.75
N PHE A 107 6.53 15.19 5.47
CA PHE A 107 5.56 14.11 5.71
C PHE A 107 4.21 14.63 6.24
N LYS A 108 4.23 15.61 7.15
CA LYS A 108 3.02 16.24 7.69
C LYS A 108 2.22 16.99 6.62
N GLN A 109 2.89 17.67 5.70
CA GLN A 109 2.22 18.35 4.58
C GLN A 109 1.61 17.31 3.64
N ARG A 110 2.34 16.23 3.31
CA ARG A 110 1.83 15.14 2.47
C ARG A 110 0.56 14.51 3.04
N LEU A 111 0.52 14.29 4.36
CA LEU A 111 -0.70 13.83 5.05
C LEU A 111 -1.87 14.79 4.87
N ASN A 112 -1.63 16.09 5.08
CA ASN A 112 -2.67 17.11 4.92
C ASN A 112 -3.17 17.19 3.47
N ASP A 113 -2.27 17.14 2.50
CA ASP A 113 -2.63 17.20 1.09
C ASP A 113 -3.43 15.96 0.66
N ALA A 114 -3.04 14.77 1.13
CA ALA A 114 -3.78 13.53 0.89
C ALA A 114 -5.21 13.57 1.48
N GLN A 115 -5.36 13.96 2.75
CA GLN A 115 -6.67 14.01 3.41
C GLN A 115 -7.64 14.99 2.75
N ASN A 116 -7.11 16.10 2.21
CA ASN A 116 -7.86 17.13 1.50
C ASN A 116 -8.05 16.84 0.01
N GLY A 117 -7.48 15.76 -0.53
CA GLY A 117 -7.58 15.41 -1.96
C GLY A 117 -6.74 16.31 -2.88
N ASN A 118 -5.70 16.96 -2.36
CA ASN A 118 -4.84 17.90 -3.10
C ASN A 118 -3.67 17.18 -3.80
N PHE A 119 -3.95 16.10 -4.53
CA PHE A 119 -2.94 15.28 -5.23
C PHE A 119 -3.56 14.59 -6.46
N ASP A 120 -2.73 14.25 -7.46
CA ASP A 120 -3.13 13.34 -8.54
C ASP A 120 -2.74 11.90 -8.20
N MET A 121 -1.48 11.70 -7.79
CA MET A 121 -0.95 10.46 -7.23
C MET A 121 -0.21 10.78 -5.94
N VAL A 122 -0.35 9.93 -4.92
CA VAL A 122 0.36 10.07 -3.65
C VAL A 122 1.03 8.76 -3.27
N LEU A 123 2.31 8.81 -2.95
CA LEU A 123 3.02 7.69 -2.33
C LEU A 123 2.71 7.71 -0.83
N SER A 124 2.04 6.66 -0.37
CA SER A 124 1.60 6.50 1.02
C SER A 124 1.97 5.12 1.54
N GLY A 125 2.03 5.00 2.86
CA GLY A 125 2.22 3.73 3.56
C GLY A 125 1.32 3.67 4.80
N TRP A 126 1.04 2.45 5.26
CA TRP A 126 0.28 2.20 6.47
C TRP A 126 1.00 1.15 7.32
N GLY A 127 1.22 1.47 8.60
CA GLY A 127 1.63 0.50 9.59
C GLY A 127 0.41 0.00 10.35
N GLY A 128 0.25 -1.30 10.52
CA GLY A 128 -0.92 -1.86 11.18
C GLY A 128 -1.01 -1.43 12.65
N ASP A 129 -2.19 -1.00 13.09
CA ASP A 129 -2.44 -0.62 14.48
C ASP A 129 -2.57 -1.85 15.39
N TYR A 130 -3.06 -2.95 14.83
CA TYR A 130 -3.26 -4.25 15.47
C TYR A 130 -3.12 -5.39 14.44
N ALA A 131 -2.93 -6.61 14.92
CA ALA A 131 -2.52 -7.77 14.11
C ALA A 131 -3.71 -8.46 13.40
N GLU A 132 -4.45 -7.73 12.57
CA GLU A 132 -5.64 -8.23 11.88
C GLU A 132 -5.92 -7.43 10.58
N PRO A 133 -6.38 -8.06 9.47
CA PRO A 133 -6.56 -7.40 8.18
C PRO A 133 -7.38 -6.11 8.18
N SER A 134 -8.37 -5.94 9.07
CA SER A 134 -9.21 -4.74 9.08
C SER A 134 -8.46 -3.45 9.39
N THR A 135 -7.31 -3.47 10.07
CA THR A 135 -6.50 -2.24 10.26
C THR A 135 -6.07 -1.63 8.92
N PHE A 136 -5.88 -2.47 7.90
CA PHE A 136 -5.57 -2.07 6.53
C PHE A 136 -6.85 -1.89 5.70
N LEU A 137 -7.73 -2.88 5.69
CA LEU A 137 -8.91 -2.90 4.81
C LEU A 137 -10.01 -1.92 5.23
N GLN A 138 -9.99 -1.38 6.44
CA GLN A 138 -10.94 -0.32 6.77
C GLN A 138 -10.67 0.95 5.96
N LEU A 139 -9.41 1.23 5.58
CA LEU A 139 -8.97 2.53 5.05
C LEU A 139 -9.70 2.93 3.77
N PHE A 140 -10.17 1.98 2.96
CA PHE A 140 -10.78 2.26 1.67
C PHE A 140 -12.30 2.08 1.65
N THR A 141 -12.93 1.89 2.81
CA THR A 141 -14.39 1.88 2.84
C THR A 141 -14.94 3.26 2.52
N THR A 142 -16.09 3.30 1.84
CA THR A 142 -16.69 4.55 1.37
C THR A 142 -16.92 5.51 2.54
N GLY A 143 -16.40 6.72 2.44
CA GLY A 143 -16.57 7.77 3.45
C GLY A 143 -15.58 7.75 4.62
N GLN A 144 -14.64 6.81 4.67
CA GLN A 144 -13.59 6.83 5.70
C GLN A 144 -12.65 8.01 5.57
N SER A 145 -12.19 8.52 6.71
CA SER A 145 -11.29 9.68 6.77
C SER A 145 -9.92 9.41 6.14
N TYR A 146 -9.46 8.16 6.19
CA TYR A 146 -8.18 7.71 5.61
C TYR A 146 -8.32 7.21 4.16
N ASN A 147 -9.53 7.23 3.61
CA ASN A 147 -9.76 6.98 2.19
C ASN A 147 -9.39 8.25 1.39
N ASP A 148 -8.11 8.54 1.32
CA ASP A 148 -7.59 9.79 0.72
C ASP A 148 -7.97 9.89 -0.76
N GLY A 149 -7.97 8.76 -1.48
CA GLY A 149 -8.38 8.66 -2.89
C GLY A 149 -9.89 8.73 -3.13
N LYS A 150 -10.70 8.82 -2.06
CA LYS A 150 -12.18 8.88 -2.11
C LYS A 150 -12.81 7.76 -2.93
N PHE A 151 -12.22 6.56 -2.89
CA PHE A 151 -12.76 5.41 -3.59
C PHE A 151 -14.13 5.04 -3.03
N SER A 152 -15.02 4.59 -3.91
CA SER A 152 -16.31 4.05 -3.51
C SER A 152 -16.61 2.81 -4.32
N SER A 153 -16.82 1.69 -3.63
CA SER A 153 -17.11 0.41 -4.24
C SER A 153 -18.06 -0.36 -3.34
N LYS A 154 -19.29 -0.56 -3.82
CA LYS A 154 -20.30 -1.34 -3.09
C LYS A 154 -19.80 -2.76 -2.80
N THR A 155 -19.11 -3.38 -3.74
CA THR A 155 -18.53 -4.73 -3.56
C THR A 155 -17.50 -4.75 -2.43
N TYR A 156 -16.65 -3.73 -2.36
CA TYR A 156 -15.67 -3.60 -1.29
C TYR A 156 -16.33 -3.35 0.07
N ASP A 157 -17.27 -2.40 0.12
CA ASP A 157 -17.97 -2.03 1.35
C ASP A 157 -18.78 -3.21 1.90
N ASP A 158 -19.49 -3.95 1.04
CA ASP A 158 -20.25 -5.13 1.44
C ASP A 158 -19.34 -6.23 1.99
N ALA A 159 -18.21 -6.50 1.32
CA ALA A 159 -17.24 -7.51 1.77
C ALA A 159 -16.61 -7.14 3.12
N PHE A 160 -16.14 -5.89 3.26
CA PHE A 160 -15.57 -5.42 4.52
C PHE A 160 -16.60 -5.44 5.65
N LYS A 161 -17.83 -5.00 5.37
CA LYS A 161 -18.94 -5.01 6.34
C LYS A 161 -19.25 -6.44 6.80
N ALA A 162 -19.27 -7.39 5.87
CA ALA A 162 -19.51 -8.80 6.16
C ALA A 162 -18.44 -9.36 7.12
N ALA A 163 -17.18 -9.02 6.89
CA ALA A 163 -16.04 -9.43 7.72
C ALA A 163 -16.02 -8.81 9.13
N THR A 164 -16.69 -7.68 9.36
CA THR A 164 -16.51 -6.86 10.57
C THR A 164 -17.77 -6.58 11.40
N THR A 165 -18.97 -6.69 10.83
CA THR A 165 -20.20 -6.22 11.50
C THR A 165 -21.41 -7.14 11.35
N THR A 166 -21.37 -8.15 10.48
CA THR A 166 -22.48 -9.09 10.29
C THR A 166 -22.33 -10.31 11.22
N PRO A 167 -23.35 -11.17 11.38
CA PRO A 167 -23.20 -12.41 12.16
C PRO A 167 -22.10 -13.35 11.67
N ASP A 168 -21.63 -13.22 10.42
CA ASP A 168 -20.52 -14.01 9.88
C ASP A 168 -19.21 -13.78 10.64
N VAL A 169 -19.08 -12.69 11.42
CA VAL A 169 -17.94 -12.46 12.32
C VAL A 169 -17.75 -13.56 13.37
N LEU A 170 -18.79 -14.36 13.63
CA LEU A 170 -18.75 -15.50 14.54
C LEU A 170 -18.16 -16.77 13.90
N GLU A 171 -17.91 -16.73 12.58
CA GLU A 171 -17.39 -17.86 11.80
C GLU A 171 -16.05 -17.46 11.14
N PRO A 172 -14.90 -17.76 11.77
CA PRO A 172 -13.58 -17.28 11.31
C PRO A 172 -13.27 -17.56 9.84
N ALA A 173 -13.70 -18.70 9.29
CA ALA A 173 -13.51 -19.02 7.88
C ALA A 173 -14.25 -18.06 6.94
N LYS A 174 -15.45 -17.60 7.32
CA LYS A 174 -16.19 -16.60 6.55
C LYS A 174 -15.53 -15.23 6.63
N VAL A 175 -15.00 -14.86 7.80
CA VAL A 175 -14.23 -13.62 7.98
C VAL A 175 -13.03 -13.59 7.03
N ASP A 176 -12.28 -14.69 6.93
CA ASP A 176 -11.16 -14.81 6.00
C ASP A 176 -11.60 -14.62 4.54
N GLU A 177 -12.69 -15.27 4.13
CA GLU A 177 -13.26 -15.15 2.78
C GLU A 177 -13.69 -13.72 2.46
N HIS A 178 -14.35 -13.04 3.40
CA HIS A 178 -14.82 -11.67 3.23
C HIS A 178 -13.67 -10.66 3.14
N TYR A 179 -12.61 -10.81 3.96
CA TYR A 179 -11.43 -9.96 3.81
C TYR A 179 -10.69 -10.22 2.49
N LYS A 180 -10.60 -11.47 2.04
CA LYS A 180 -10.05 -11.77 0.72
C LYS A 180 -10.90 -11.15 -0.40
N ALA A 181 -12.22 -11.17 -0.28
CA ALA A 181 -13.10 -10.50 -1.23
C ALA A 181 -12.86 -8.97 -1.26
N ALA A 182 -12.60 -8.35 -0.11
CA ALA A 182 -12.23 -6.94 -0.04
C ALA A 182 -10.87 -6.66 -0.73
N GLU A 183 -9.83 -7.47 -0.48
CA GLU A 183 -8.54 -7.39 -1.21
C GLU A 183 -8.73 -7.53 -2.73
N THR A 184 -9.54 -8.51 -3.16
CA THR A 184 -9.86 -8.69 -4.58
C THR A 184 -10.60 -7.50 -5.17
N ALA A 185 -11.54 -6.90 -4.44
CA ALA A 185 -12.25 -5.71 -4.90
C ALA A 185 -11.32 -4.49 -5.05
N LEU A 186 -10.35 -4.30 -4.15
CA LEU A 186 -9.31 -3.27 -4.31
C LEU A 186 -8.47 -3.47 -5.58
N TYR A 187 -8.03 -4.71 -5.78
CA TYR A 187 -7.22 -5.09 -6.93
C TYR A 187 -7.98 -4.92 -8.25
N GLN A 188 -9.19 -5.48 -8.35
CA GLN A 188 -10.01 -5.42 -9.57
C GLN A 188 -10.43 -3.98 -9.89
N GLY A 189 -10.73 -3.17 -8.87
CA GLY A 189 -11.03 -1.75 -9.05
C GLY A 189 -9.80 -0.89 -9.40
N SER A 190 -8.58 -1.44 -9.31
CA SER A 190 -7.33 -0.67 -9.47
C SER A 190 -7.27 0.57 -8.57
N TYR A 191 -7.93 0.53 -7.41
CA TYR A 191 -8.01 1.66 -6.48
C TYR A 191 -6.66 1.95 -5.83
N ILE A 192 -5.83 0.93 -5.68
CA ILE A 192 -4.49 1.05 -5.12
C ILE A 192 -3.47 0.29 -5.94
N ASN A 193 -2.20 0.65 -5.74
CA ASN A 193 -1.05 0.02 -6.38
C ASN A 193 -0.01 -0.27 -5.29
N PRO A 194 -0.19 -1.35 -4.48
CA PRO A 194 0.76 -1.74 -3.45
C PRO A 194 2.15 -1.92 -4.07
N VAL A 195 3.20 -1.42 -3.43
CA VAL A 195 4.58 -1.45 -3.97
C VAL A 195 5.40 -2.52 -3.25
N ASP A 196 5.47 -2.42 -1.93
CA ASP A 196 6.28 -3.25 -1.07
C ASP A 196 5.61 -3.51 0.28
N PHE A 197 6.07 -4.57 0.94
CA PHE A 197 5.94 -4.70 2.38
C PHE A 197 7.24 -4.20 3.01
N GLN A 198 7.14 -3.02 3.63
CA GLN A 198 8.29 -2.26 4.11
C GLN A 198 9.03 -2.97 5.24
N ALA A 199 10.35 -3.02 5.13
CA ALA A 199 11.24 -3.35 6.24
C ALA A 199 12.07 -2.12 6.62
N ASN A 200 12.36 -1.98 7.90
CA ASN A 200 13.21 -0.90 8.43
C ASN A 200 14.49 -1.50 9.02
N PRO A 201 15.49 -1.83 8.17
CA PRO A 201 16.76 -2.34 8.68
C PRO A 201 17.44 -1.27 9.55
N ALA A 202 17.87 -1.67 10.75
CA ALA A 202 18.54 -0.79 11.69
C ALA A 202 19.80 -1.47 12.27
N LEU A 203 20.81 -0.64 12.60
CA LEU A 203 21.97 -1.08 13.36
C LEU A 203 21.71 -0.83 14.85
N MET A 204 21.92 -1.86 15.66
CA MET A 204 21.77 -1.77 17.12
C MET A 204 23.13 -1.98 17.79
N ASN A 205 23.47 -1.13 18.75
CA ASN A 205 24.67 -1.30 19.57
C ASN A 205 24.54 -2.62 20.37
N PRO A 206 25.50 -3.56 20.26
CA PRO A 206 25.40 -4.88 20.92
C PRO A 206 25.36 -4.80 22.45
N LYS A 207 25.69 -3.65 23.04
CA LYS A 207 25.57 -3.41 24.49
C LYS A 207 24.14 -3.10 24.95
N ILE A 208 23.25 -2.72 24.03
CA ILE A 208 21.83 -2.50 24.33
C ILE A 208 21.16 -3.87 24.46
N THR A 209 20.43 -4.07 25.55
CA THR A 209 19.64 -5.29 25.81
C THR A 209 18.28 -4.90 26.37
N GLY A 210 17.26 -5.71 26.13
CA GLY A 210 15.89 -5.44 26.59
C GLY A 210 15.12 -4.43 25.73
N LEU A 211 15.63 -4.08 24.54
CA LEU A 211 14.85 -3.37 23.53
C LEU A 211 13.89 -4.37 22.85
N GLU A 212 12.60 -4.07 22.90
CA GLU A 212 11.55 -4.88 22.28
C GLU A 212 11.06 -4.19 21.01
N PHE A 213 10.75 -4.97 19.97
CA PHE A 213 10.19 -4.49 18.70
C PHE A 213 8.83 -5.12 18.47
N HIS A 214 7.89 -4.34 17.95
CA HIS A 214 6.55 -4.80 17.61
C HIS A 214 6.27 -4.58 16.12
N SER A 215 5.52 -5.51 15.53
CA SER A 215 5.06 -5.41 14.13
C SER A 215 3.83 -4.51 13.95
N THR A 216 3.15 -4.16 15.05
CA THR A 216 1.95 -3.33 15.07
C THR A 216 2.01 -2.28 16.17
N GLY A 217 1.31 -1.16 15.97
CA GLY A 217 1.24 -0.09 16.96
C GLY A 217 2.61 0.54 17.24
N LEU A 218 3.01 0.62 18.52
CA LEU A 218 4.31 1.18 18.91
C LEU A 218 5.45 0.27 18.43
N ALA A 219 6.23 0.76 17.46
CA ALA A 219 7.28 -0.02 16.80
C ALA A 219 8.36 -0.58 17.74
N TYR A 220 8.64 0.09 18.86
CA TYR A 220 9.58 -0.39 19.87
C TYR A 220 9.20 0.07 21.28
N ASP A 221 9.62 -0.70 22.28
CA ASP A 221 9.48 -0.37 23.72
C ASP A 221 10.86 -0.29 24.39
N LEU A 222 11.09 0.83 25.08
CA LEU A 222 12.33 1.14 25.81
C LEU A 222 12.23 0.83 27.31
N LYS A 223 11.07 0.45 27.84
CA LYS A 223 10.82 0.25 29.27
C LYS A 223 11.79 -0.75 29.90
N SER A 224 12.13 -1.81 29.17
CA SER A 224 13.06 -2.86 29.61
C SER A 224 14.49 -2.65 29.10
N ALA A 225 14.74 -1.59 28.33
CA ALA A 225 16.02 -1.38 27.66
C ALA A 225 17.08 -0.84 28.61
N TYR A 226 18.28 -1.43 28.59
CA TYR A 226 19.44 -0.96 29.35
C TYR A 226 20.74 -1.21 28.58
N VAL A 227 21.80 -0.51 28.99
CA VAL A 227 23.17 -0.69 28.50
C VAL A 227 23.91 -1.59 29.48
N LYS A 228 24.48 -2.69 28.97
CA LYS A 228 25.36 -3.59 29.74
C LYS A 228 26.68 -2.93 30.13
#